data_AF-A0A847B395-F1
#
_entry.id   AF-A0A847B395-F1
#
_cell.length_a   1.000
_cell.length_b   1.000
_cell.length_c   1.000
_cell.angle_alpha   90.00
_cell.angle_beta   90.00
_cell.angle_gamma   90.00
#
_symmetry.space_group_name_H-M   'P 1'
#
loop_
_entity.id
_entity.type
_entity.pdbx_description
1 polymer ?
#
loop_
_entity_poly.entity_id
_entity_poly.type
_entity_poly.pdbx_seq_one_letter_code
_entity_poly.pdbx_strand_id
1 'polypeptide(L)'
;TKHDAVGFLNAVRQSGFSSSAFLKNTIAGDYNTSPQRGLDLANTVLKDGACRIHGGGFAGTIICFVKDHEEEPFLRVMTDAFGEDHVVKVGIRELGVTHLCLTTRSK
;
A
#
# COMPACT_ATOMS: atom_id res chain seq x y z
N THR A 1 7.82 11.82 -17.61
CA THR A 1 8.88 12.76 -17.16
C THR A 1 9.52 12.21 -15.91
N LYS A 2 10.83 12.43 -15.68
CA LYS A 2 11.46 12.05 -14.41
C LYS A 2 10.83 12.88 -13.27
N HIS A 3 10.64 12.29 -12.09
CA HIS A 3 10.12 12.94 -10.87
C HIS A 3 8.63 13.39 -10.90
N ASP A 4 7.77 12.70 -11.65
CA ASP A 4 6.32 13.01 -11.66
C ASP A 4 5.55 12.24 -10.59
N ALA A 5 5.54 12.78 -9.36
CA ALA A 5 4.81 12.17 -8.24
C ALA A 5 3.29 12.21 -8.46
N VAL A 6 2.75 13.25 -9.11
CA VAL A 6 1.30 13.40 -9.33
C VAL A 6 0.83 12.36 -10.35
N GLY A 7 1.52 12.23 -11.46
CA GLY A 7 1.24 11.20 -12.46
C GLY A 7 1.37 9.79 -11.89
N PHE A 8 2.37 9.54 -11.04
CA PHE A 8 2.51 8.27 -10.33
C PHE A 8 1.29 7.96 -9.45
N LEU A 9 0.87 8.89 -8.58
CA LEU A 9 -0.29 8.68 -7.72
C LEU A 9 -1.58 8.49 -8.52
N ASN A 10 -1.73 9.21 -9.63
CA ASN A 10 -2.87 9.02 -10.54
C ASN A 10 -2.86 7.63 -11.19
N ALA A 11 -1.71 7.12 -11.62
CA ALA A 11 -1.60 5.77 -12.13
C ALA A 11 -1.93 4.71 -11.06
N VAL A 12 -1.54 4.94 -9.80
CA VAL A 12 -1.91 4.06 -8.68
C VAL A 12 -3.43 4.05 -8.48
N ARG A 13 -4.10 5.21 -8.46
CA ARG A 13 -5.56 5.31 -8.35
C ARG A 13 -6.27 4.58 -9.51
N GLN A 14 -5.82 4.81 -10.74
CA GLN A 14 -6.37 4.13 -11.92
C GLN A 14 -6.18 2.61 -11.84
N SER A 15 -5.04 2.15 -11.32
CA SER A 15 -4.82 0.73 -11.09
C SER A 15 -5.73 0.15 -10.01
N GLY A 16 -5.98 0.89 -8.93
CA GLY A 16 -6.95 0.51 -7.89
C GLY A 16 -8.35 0.36 -8.49
N PHE A 17 -8.82 1.40 -9.19
CA PHE A 17 -10.11 1.40 -9.87
C PHE A 17 -10.25 0.24 -10.86
N SER A 18 -9.25 0.02 -11.72
CA SER A 18 -9.26 -1.07 -12.70
C SER A 18 -9.35 -2.44 -12.04
N SER A 19 -8.63 -2.65 -10.94
CA SER A 19 -8.69 -3.92 -10.20
C SER A 19 -10.10 -4.17 -9.65
N SER A 20 -10.68 -3.18 -8.97
CA SER A 20 -12.02 -3.28 -8.39
C SER A 20 -13.12 -3.43 -9.43
N ALA A 21 -12.99 -2.78 -10.59
CA ALA A 21 -13.99 -2.79 -11.64
C ALA A 21 -13.97 -4.07 -12.49
N PHE A 22 -12.79 -4.66 -12.72
CA PHE A 22 -12.62 -5.70 -13.75
C PHE A 22 -12.11 -7.05 -13.24
N LEU A 23 -11.53 -7.12 -12.05
CA LEU A 23 -10.95 -8.36 -11.55
C LEU A 23 -11.82 -9.01 -10.47
N LYS A 24 -12.04 -10.32 -10.61
CA LYS A 24 -12.81 -11.13 -9.64
C LYS A 24 -11.99 -11.56 -8.42
N ASN A 25 -10.67 -11.38 -8.47
CA ASN A 25 -9.78 -11.73 -7.37
C ASN A 25 -9.71 -10.65 -6.28
N THR A 26 -10.42 -9.53 -6.42
CA THR A 26 -10.47 -8.48 -5.38
C THR A 26 -11.39 -8.88 -4.23
N ILE A 27 -12.48 -9.57 -4.55
CA ILE A 27 -13.44 -10.17 -3.62
C ILE A 27 -13.56 -11.66 -3.97
N ALA A 28 -12.70 -12.47 -3.41
CA ALA A 28 -12.77 -13.92 -3.55
C ALA A 28 -13.43 -14.52 -2.30
N GLY A 29 -14.77 -14.51 -2.26
CA GLY A 29 -15.55 -14.95 -1.12
C GLY A 29 -16.15 -13.77 -0.35
N ASP A 30 -15.81 -13.66 0.94
CA ASP A 30 -16.36 -12.61 1.81
C ASP A 30 -15.62 -11.28 1.65
N TYR A 31 -16.37 -10.22 1.35
CA TYR A 31 -15.90 -8.85 1.28
C TYR A 31 -15.15 -8.43 2.55
N ASN A 32 -15.64 -8.80 3.74
CA ASN A 32 -15.05 -8.33 5.00
C ASN A 32 -13.62 -8.83 5.24
N THR A 33 -13.29 -9.97 4.62
CA THR A 33 -11.96 -10.60 4.67
C THR A 33 -11.13 -10.32 3.41
N SER A 34 -11.69 -9.59 2.45
CA SER A 34 -11.06 -9.30 1.17
C SER A 34 -10.23 -8.01 1.21
N PRO A 35 -9.18 -7.88 0.36
CA PRO A 35 -8.42 -6.65 0.21
C PRO A 35 -9.26 -5.52 -0.38
N GLN A 36 -10.40 -5.82 -1.01
CA GLN A 36 -11.32 -4.80 -1.49
C GLN A 36 -11.88 -3.96 -0.35
N ARG A 37 -12.18 -4.55 0.83
CA ARG A 37 -12.62 -3.77 2.00
C ARG A 37 -11.56 -2.78 2.45
N GLY A 38 -10.29 -3.18 2.43
CA GLY A 38 -9.19 -2.28 2.75
C GLY A 38 -9.07 -1.15 1.73
N LEU A 39 -9.17 -1.47 0.44
CA LEU A 39 -9.10 -0.50 -0.65
C LEU A 39 -10.24 0.53 -0.54
N ASP A 40 -11.47 0.06 -0.32
CA ASP A 40 -12.65 0.91 -0.20
C ASP A 40 -12.54 1.83 1.01
N LEU A 41 -12.14 1.30 2.18
CA LEU A 41 -11.94 2.11 3.38
C LEU A 41 -10.84 3.16 3.17
N ALA A 42 -9.68 2.77 2.63
CA ALA A 42 -8.57 3.68 2.37
C ALA A 42 -8.98 4.83 1.43
N ASN A 43 -9.79 4.56 0.41
CA ASN A 43 -10.33 5.57 -0.50
C ASN A 43 -11.29 6.57 0.17
N THR A 44 -11.90 6.24 1.32
CA THR A 44 -12.73 7.20 2.07
C THR A 44 -11.90 8.18 2.90
N VAL A 45 -10.66 7.81 3.23
CA VAL A 45 -9.77 8.59 4.10
C VAL A 45 -8.75 9.41 3.31
N LEU A 46 -8.18 8.82 2.25
CA LEU A 46 -7.18 9.46 1.40
C LEU A 46 -7.80 10.53 0.51
N LYS A 47 -7.23 11.73 0.53
CA LYS A 47 -7.58 12.84 -0.37
C LYS A 47 -6.47 13.04 -1.40
N ASP A 48 -5.25 13.26 -0.93
CA ASP A 48 -4.08 13.55 -1.78
C ASP A 48 -3.18 12.34 -2.01
N GLY A 49 -3.34 11.30 -1.19
CA GLY A 49 -2.73 9.99 -1.36
C GLY A 49 -3.41 9.07 -2.38
N ALA A 50 -2.85 7.88 -2.56
CA ALA A 50 -3.38 6.88 -3.48
C ALA A 50 -3.22 5.46 -2.91
N CYS A 51 -4.14 4.57 -3.23
CA CYS A 51 -4.03 3.17 -2.82
C CYS A 51 -4.45 2.23 -3.94
N ARG A 52 -3.99 0.97 -3.85
CA ARG A 52 -4.37 -0.11 -4.76
C ARG A 52 -4.19 -1.46 -4.07
N ILE A 53 -4.84 -2.49 -4.60
CA ILE A 53 -4.52 -3.88 -4.25
C ILE A 53 -3.06 -4.16 -4.65
N HIS A 54 -2.34 -4.82 -3.75
CA HIS A 54 -0.97 -5.28 -3.91
C HIS A 54 -0.91 -6.82 -3.82
N GLY A 55 -0.07 -7.43 -4.65
CA GLY A 55 0.00 -8.89 -4.78
C GLY A 55 -1.06 -9.46 -5.73
N GLY A 56 -1.36 -10.75 -5.58
CA GLY A 56 -2.22 -11.51 -6.50
C GLY A 56 -3.74 -11.37 -6.30
N GLY A 57 -4.20 -10.57 -5.35
CA GLY A 57 -5.61 -10.57 -4.88
C GLY A 57 -5.89 -11.69 -3.86
N PHE A 58 -7.17 -12.00 -3.62
CA PHE A 58 -7.67 -13.02 -2.68
C PHE A 58 -7.53 -12.61 -1.21
N ALA A 59 -6.74 -13.31 -0.39
CA ALA A 59 -6.41 -12.91 0.99
C ALA A 59 -5.21 -11.94 1.01
N GLY A 60 -5.21 -10.99 0.08
CA GLY A 60 -4.07 -10.13 -0.22
C GLY A 60 -4.01 -8.86 0.64
N THR A 61 -3.06 -8.01 0.29
CA THR A 61 -2.84 -6.70 0.94
C THR A 61 -3.22 -5.55 0.01
N ILE A 62 -3.37 -4.36 0.57
CA ILE A 62 -3.32 -3.11 -0.20
C ILE A 62 -2.00 -2.40 0.07
N ILE A 63 -1.57 -1.57 -0.87
CA ILE A 63 -0.50 -0.60 -0.65
C ILE A 63 -1.09 0.81 -0.75
N CYS A 64 -0.75 1.65 0.22
CA CYS A 64 -1.26 3.01 0.36
C CYS A 64 -0.09 4.00 0.42
N PHE A 65 -0.12 4.98 -0.47
CA PHE A 65 0.77 6.13 -0.48
C PHE A 65 0.03 7.27 0.20
N VAL A 66 0.42 7.56 1.43
CA VAL A 66 -0.25 8.54 2.30
C VAL A 66 0.62 9.79 2.35
N LYS A 67 0.02 10.98 2.23
CA LYS A 67 0.75 12.23 2.45
C LYS A 67 0.95 12.46 3.94
N ASP A 68 2.05 13.11 4.31
CA ASP A 68 2.41 13.36 5.72
C ASP A 68 1.27 14.01 6.52
N HIS A 69 0.54 14.94 5.90
CA HIS A 69 -0.59 15.63 6.55
C HIS A 69 -1.86 14.76 6.71
N GLU A 70 -1.91 13.59 6.06
CA GLU A 70 -3.00 12.61 6.14
C GLU A 70 -2.63 11.39 6.98
N GLU A 71 -1.36 11.26 7.39
CA GLU A 71 -0.82 10.05 7.99
C GLU A 71 -1.53 9.65 9.27
N GLU A 72 -1.63 10.55 10.23
CA GLU A 72 -2.29 10.31 11.51
C GLU A 72 -3.76 9.86 11.38
N PRO A 73 -4.65 10.60 10.69
CA PRO A 73 -6.03 10.16 10.53
C PRO A 73 -6.12 8.85 9.74
N PHE A 74 -5.25 8.64 8.76
CA PHE A 74 -5.20 7.38 8.01
C PHE A 74 -4.86 6.20 8.90
N LEU A 75 -3.79 6.30 9.70
CA LEU A 75 -3.36 5.22 10.59
C LEU A 75 -4.43 4.89 11.62
N ARG A 76 -5.08 5.90 12.22
CA ARG A 76 -6.19 5.67 13.16
C ARG A 76 -7.30 4.84 12.54
N VAL A 77 -7.86 5.29 11.41
CA VAL A 77 -8.99 4.60 10.75
C VAL A 77 -8.62 3.18 10.32
N MET A 78 -7.43 2.98 9.74
CA MET A 78 -7.01 1.67 9.26
C MET A 78 -6.70 0.72 10.42
N THR A 79 -6.09 1.22 11.49
CA THR A 79 -5.77 0.43 12.68
C THR A 79 -7.03 0.03 13.44
N ASP A 80 -8.01 0.93 13.57
CA ASP A 80 -9.30 0.60 14.19
C ASP A 80 -10.05 -0.49 13.40
N ALA A 81 -9.90 -0.51 12.07
CA ALA A 81 -10.62 -1.44 11.20
C ALA A 81 -9.95 -2.82 11.05
N PHE A 82 -8.62 -2.89 11.18
CA PHE A 82 -7.83 -4.10 10.87
C PHE A 82 -6.92 -4.56 12.02
N GLY A 83 -6.67 -3.74 13.04
CA GLY A 83 -5.73 -4.02 14.13
C GLY A 83 -4.30 -3.54 13.84
N GLU A 84 -3.56 -3.19 14.89
CA GLU A 84 -2.19 -2.64 14.80
C GLU A 84 -1.21 -3.57 14.07
N ASP A 85 -1.32 -4.88 14.31
CA ASP A 85 -0.45 -5.89 13.69
C ASP A 85 -0.65 -6.03 12.17
N HIS A 86 -1.71 -5.43 11.62
CA HIS A 86 -2.09 -5.53 10.21
C HIS A 86 -1.87 -4.23 9.42
N VAL A 87 -1.34 -3.17 10.05
CA VAL A 87 -1.05 -1.88 9.41
C VAL A 87 0.44 -1.55 9.59
N VAL A 88 1.22 -1.73 8.52
CA VAL A 88 2.68 -1.61 8.58
C VAL A 88 3.17 -0.43 7.74
N LYS A 89 3.98 0.45 8.34
CA LYS A 89 4.73 1.48 7.61
C LYS A 89 5.92 0.85 6.89
N VAL A 90 6.05 1.12 5.60
CA VAL A 90 7.12 0.60 4.76
C VAL A 90 7.93 1.72 4.14
N GLY A 91 9.25 1.55 4.06
CA GLY A 91 10.17 2.48 3.42
C GLY A 91 10.72 1.90 2.11
N ILE A 92 11.00 2.78 1.14
CA ILE A 92 11.70 2.39 -0.09
C ILE A 92 13.18 2.30 0.21
N ARG A 93 13.79 1.15 -0.05
CA ARG A 93 15.22 0.93 0.13
C ARG A 93 16.00 1.43 -1.09
N GLU A 94 17.14 2.09 -0.85
CA GLU A 94 18.06 2.49 -1.92
C GLU A 94 18.77 1.29 -2.56
N LEU A 95 19.05 0.26 -1.74
CA LEU A 95 19.77 -0.93 -2.15
C LEU A 95 18.90 -2.18 -1.93
N GLY A 96 18.93 -3.08 -2.92
CA GLY A 96 18.38 -4.43 -2.83
C GLY A 96 19.28 -5.36 -2.01
N VAL A 97 19.40 -6.61 -2.44
CA VAL A 97 20.34 -7.58 -1.82
C VAL A 97 21.76 -7.03 -1.88
N THR A 98 22.44 -7.00 -0.73
CA THR A 98 23.79 -6.45 -0.59
C THR A 98 24.64 -7.44 0.19
N HIS A 99 25.86 -7.71 -0.29
CA HIS A 99 26.83 -8.53 0.43
C HIS A 99 27.71 -7.64 1.30
N LEU A 100 27.66 -7.83 2.62
CA LEU A 100 28.47 -7.08 3.58
C LEU A 100 29.67 -7.93 4.02
N CYS A 101 30.88 -7.55 3.59
CA CYS A 101 32.12 -8.20 4.03
C CYS A 101 32.56 -7.61 5.37
N LEU A 102 32.49 -8.40 6.45
CA LEU A 102 32.77 -7.94 7.81
C LEU A 102 34.25 -7.99 8.21
N THR A 103 35.17 -8.37 7.32
CA THR A 103 36.59 -8.45 7.66
C THR A 103 37.31 -7.12 7.40
N THR A 104 37.55 -6.36 8.45
CA THR A 104 38.67 -5.41 8.49
C THR A 104 39.93 -6.21 8.81
N ARG A 105 40.90 -6.27 7.88
CA ARG A 105 42.28 -6.58 8.28
C ARG A 105 42.76 -5.40 9.11
N SER A 106 42.80 -5.56 10.44
CA SER A 106 43.68 -4.72 11.25
C SER A 106 45.11 -5.02 10.79
N LYS A 107 45.85 -3.97 10.44
CA LYS A 107 47.31 -4.06 10.31
C LYS A 107 47.93 -4.30 11.67
#